data_AF-A0A3C1SUG0-F1
#
_entry.id   AF-A0A3C1SUG0-F1
#
_cell.length_a   1.000
_cell.length_b   1.000
_cell.length_c   1.000
_cell.angle_alpha   90.00
_cell.angle_beta   90.00
_cell.angle_gamma   90.00
#
_symmetry.space_group_name_H-M   'P 1'
#
loop_
_entity.id
_entity.type
_entity.pdbx_description
1 polymer ?
#
loop_
_entity_poly.entity_id
_entity_poly.type
_entity_poly.pdbx_seq_one_letter_code
_entity_poly.pdbx_strand_id
1 'polypeptide(L)'
;MAITLQVTQQFPLEIQPVDARGNPAAVDGAPVWSVSDDTLLKIEVAADGLSAVVSALGPIGSAQVTVRADARMGEEVREIVGTLNVLLVAAEAVALQLVAGVPTEIATPVDPADPNAGTGGGAGGEGGGADPNPTPVDPVPADPNAPPADPNNPAPVL
;
A
#
# COMPACT_ATOMS: atom_id res chain seq x y z
N MET A 1 -26.05 9.49 8.54
CA MET A 1 -25.09 9.87 9.60
C MET A 1 -23.75 9.20 9.31
N ALA A 2 -22.64 9.85 9.62
CA ALA A 2 -21.30 9.28 9.44
C ALA A 2 -20.42 9.59 10.65
N ILE A 3 -19.58 8.64 11.05
CA ILE A 3 -18.56 8.81 12.10
C ILE A 3 -17.17 8.52 11.53
N THR A 4 -16.17 9.21 12.04
CA THR A 4 -14.75 8.95 11.75
C THR A 4 -14.15 8.13 12.87
N LEU A 5 -13.47 7.04 12.52
CA LEU A 5 -12.83 6.11 13.45
C LEU A 5 -11.37 5.91 13.03
N GLN A 6 -10.43 5.97 13.96
CA GLN A 6 -9.05 5.58 13.65
C GLN A 6 -8.96 4.06 13.52
N VAL A 7 -8.04 3.58 12.68
CA VAL A 7 -7.85 2.14 12.43
C VAL A 7 -7.43 1.31 13.67
N THR A 8 -7.13 1.97 14.80
CA THR A 8 -6.78 1.37 16.10
C THR A 8 -7.91 1.45 17.13
N GLN A 9 -9.05 2.03 16.77
CA GLN A 9 -10.14 2.32 17.69
C GLN A 9 -11.31 1.35 17.52
N GLN A 10 -12.13 1.32 18.56
CA GLN A 10 -13.45 0.68 18.57
C GLN A 10 -14.45 1.62 19.23
N PHE A 11 -15.73 1.40 18.96
CA PHE A 11 -16.80 2.17 19.59
C PHE A 11 -18.03 1.29 19.87
N PRO A 12 -18.74 1.55 20.99
CA PRO A 12 -20.01 0.90 21.26
C PRO A 12 -21.13 1.52 20.43
N LEU A 13 -22.09 0.69 20.06
CA LEU A 13 -23.36 1.03 19.44
C LEU A 13 -24.50 0.48 20.27
N GLU A 14 -25.56 1.26 20.36
CA GLU A 14 -26.81 0.88 21.00
C GLU A 14 -27.94 1.38 20.10
N ILE A 15 -28.98 0.55 19.92
CA ILE A 15 -30.23 0.99 19.31
C ILE A 15 -31.30 1.21 20.37
N GLN A 16 -32.04 2.30 20.19
CA GLN A 16 -33.22 2.63 21.00
C GLN A 16 -34.40 2.74 20.05
N PRO A 17 -35.15 1.64 19.83
CA PRO A 17 -36.32 1.66 18.97
C PRO A 17 -37.36 2.60 19.58
N VAL A 18 -37.97 3.43 18.73
CA VAL A 18 -39.00 4.39 19.15
C VAL A 18 -40.26 4.24 18.30
N ASP A 19 -41.41 4.56 18.89
CA ASP A 19 -42.67 4.63 18.17
C ASP A 19 -42.76 5.91 17.30
N ALA A 20 -43.87 6.04 16.55
CA ALA A 20 -44.13 7.20 15.70
C ALA A 20 -44.25 8.53 16.46
N ARG A 21 -44.35 8.50 17.80
CA ARG A 21 -44.44 9.65 18.69
C ARG A 21 -43.13 9.91 19.45
N GLY A 22 -42.08 9.11 19.20
CA GLY A 22 -40.76 9.22 19.82
C GLY A 22 -40.63 8.55 21.19
N ASN A 23 -41.61 7.75 21.63
CA ASN A 23 -41.50 7.01 22.89
C ASN A 23 -40.73 5.70 22.67
N PRO A 24 -39.96 5.21 23.66
CA PRO A 24 -39.32 3.90 23.58
C PRO A 24 -40.32 2.79 23.26
N ALA A 25 -39.97 1.95 22.30
CA ALA A 25 -40.76 0.80 21.87
C ALA A 25 -39.89 -0.46 21.85
N ALA A 26 -40.48 -1.62 22.14
CA ALA A 26 -39.80 -2.89 21.98
C ALA A 26 -39.88 -3.38 20.53
N VAL A 27 -38.91 -4.18 20.13
CA VAL A 27 -38.88 -4.90 18.84
C VAL A 27 -39.17 -6.37 19.06
N ASP A 28 -39.74 -7.04 18.06
CA ASP A 28 -40.00 -8.48 18.11
C ASP A 28 -38.76 -9.25 17.61
N GLY A 29 -38.33 -10.25 18.38
CA GLY A 29 -37.09 -10.98 18.13
C GLY A 29 -35.79 -10.18 18.36
N ALA A 30 -34.66 -10.85 18.09
CA ALA A 30 -33.33 -10.24 18.19
C ALA A 30 -32.97 -9.48 16.91
N PRO A 31 -32.50 -8.22 17.01
CA PRO A 31 -32.03 -7.48 15.85
C PRO A 31 -30.87 -8.18 15.12
N VAL A 32 -30.87 -8.05 13.80
CA VAL A 32 -29.81 -8.59 12.94
C VAL A 32 -28.86 -7.48 12.57
N TRP A 33 -27.59 -7.63 12.95
CA TRP A 33 -26.52 -6.68 12.66
C TRP A 33 -25.63 -7.18 11.53
N SER A 34 -25.13 -6.25 10.73
CA SER A 34 -24.23 -6.54 9.61
C SER A 34 -23.29 -5.37 9.34
N VAL A 35 -22.13 -5.70 8.77
CA VAL A 35 -21.18 -4.72 8.22
C VAL A 35 -21.09 -4.94 6.71
N SER A 36 -20.92 -3.86 5.96
CA SER A 36 -20.78 -3.95 4.49
C SER A 36 -19.45 -4.56 4.05
N ASP A 37 -18.42 -4.47 4.90
CA ASP A 37 -17.07 -4.95 4.63
C ASP A 37 -16.43 -5.49 5.92
N ASP A 38 -16.29 -6.81 5.98
CA ASP A 38 -15.72 -7.56 7.10
C ASP A 38 -14.19 -7.57 7.11
N THR A 39 -13.54 -7.01 6.08
CA THR A 39 -12.09 -6.78 6.05
C THR A 39 -11.70 -5.46 6.72
N LEU A 40 -12.65 -4.51 6.81
CA LEU A 40 -12.45 -3.20 7.42
C LEU A 40 -12.97 -3.14 8.87
N LEU A 41 -14.13 -3.73 9.13
CA LEU A 41 -14.81 -3.68 10.42
C LEU A 41 -15.19 -5.06 10.93
N LYS A 42 -15.05 -5.26 12.24
CA LYS A 42 -15.65 -6.37 12.97
C LYS A 42 -16.79 -5.84 13.83
N ILE A 43 -17.88 -6.59 13.89
CA ILE A 43 -18.99 -6.31 14.81
C ILE A 43 -19.19 -7.49 15.77
N GLU A 44 -19.28 -7.17 17.06
CA GLU A 44 -19.58 -8.11 18.13
C GLU A 44 -20.90 -7.69 18.78
N VAL A 45 -21.96 -8.45 18.53
CA VAL A 45 -23.29 -8.18 19.09
C VAL A 45 -23.35 -8.68 20.53
N ALA A 46 -23.83 -7.84 21.44
CA ALA A 46 -24.00 -8.21 22.83
C ALA A 46 -25.17 -9.20 23.01
N ALA A 47 -25.22 -9.86 24.17
CA ALA A 47 -26.27 -10.85 24.48
C ALA A 47 -27.69 -10.26 24.53
N ASP A 48 -27.82 -8.93 24.68
CA ASP A 48 -29.09 -8.21 24.63
C ASP A 48 -29.65 -8.06 23.20
N GLY A 49 -28.81 -8.25 22.16
CA GLY A 49 -29.14 -8.02 20.75
C GLY A 49 -29.32 -6.55 20.36
N LEU A 50 -29.42 -5.63 21.32
CA LEU A 50 -29.65 -4.19 21.12
C LEU A 50 -28.35 -3.38 21.13
N SER A 51 -27.29 -3.97 21.67
CA SER A 51 -25.97 -3.35 21.75
C SER A 51 -24.96 -4.13 20.90
N ALA A 52 -23.99 -3.43 20.33
CA ALA A 52 -22.88 -4.04 19.61
C ALA A 52 -21.60 -3.22 19.78
N VAL A 53 -20.44 -3.88 19.72
CA VAL A 53 -19.14 -3.21 19.62
C VAL A 53 -18.63 -3.34 18.21
N VAL A 54 -18.24 -2.21 17.61
CA VAL A 54 -17.63 -2.16 16.28
C VAL A 54 -16.17 -1.79 16.42
N SER A 55 -15.29 -2.62 15.86
CA SER A 55 -13.84 -2.47 15.94
C SER A 55 -13.23 -2.38 14.54
N ALA A 56 -12.28 -1.45 14.37
CA ALA A 56 -11.48 -1.38 13.16
C ALA A 56 -10.50 -2.56 13.08
N LEU A 57 -10.25 -3.05 11.87
CA LEU A 57 -9.33 -4.17 11.61
C LEU A 57 -7.94 -3.75 11.10
N GLY A 58 -7.72 -2.46 10.87
CA GLY A 58 -6.40 -1.92 10.48
C GLY A 58 -6.37 -1.17 9.13
N PRO A 59 -7.00 -1.65 8.05
CA PRO A 59 -6.99 -0.93 6.78
C PRO A 59 -7.85 0.35 6.83
N ILE A 60 -7.44 1.36 6.05
CA ILE A 60 -8.24 2.57 5.83
C ILE A 60 -9.30 2.32 4.76
N GLY A 61 -10.43 3.03 4.86
CA GLY A 61 -11.54 2.85 3.94
C GLY A 61 -12.86 3.36 4.51
N SER A 62 -13.96 2.99 3.88
CA SER A 62 -15.30 3.30 4.36
C SER A 62 -16.15 2.05 4.39
N ALA A 63 -16.89 1.86 5.47
CA ALA A 63 -17.83 0.77 5.64
C ALA A 63 -19.14 1.27 6.25
N GLN A 64 -20.20 0.49 6.12
CA GLN A 64 -21.51 0.78 6.68
C GLN A 64 -21.92 -0.33 7.64
N VAL A 65 -22.38 0.07 8.82
CA VAL A 65 -23.06 -0.82 9.77
C VAL A 65 -24.55 -0.72 9.52
N THR A 66 -25.21 -1.87 9.39
CA THR A 66 -26.66 -1.97 9.20
C THR A 66 -27.27 -2.86 10.27
N VAL A 67 -28.36 -2.40 10.86
CA VAL A 67 -29.17 -3.15 11.83
C VAL A 67 -30.60 -3.25 11.32
N ARG A 68 -31.19 -4.44 11.42
CA ARG A 68 -32.57 -4.73 11.03
C ARG A 68 -33.31 -5.30 12.23
N ALA A 69 -34.53 -4.84 12.48
CA ALA A 69 -35.37 -5.33 13.57
C ALA A 69 -36.84 -5.31 13.17
N ASP A 70 -37.66 -6.15 13.79
CA ASP A 70 -39.11 -6.12 13.59
C ASP A 70 -39.76 -5.12 14.56
N ALA A 71 -40.39 -4.08 14.01
CA ALA A 71 -41.08 -3.07 14.79
C ALA A 71 -42.49 -3.48 15.20
N ARG A 72 -42.99 -4.63 14.74
CA ARG A 72 -44.34 -5.10 15.04
C ARG A 72 -44.29 -6.37 15.87
N MET A 73 -45.02 -6.34 16.99
CA MET A 73 -45.19 -7.51 17.84
C MET A 73 -46.25 -8.44 17.23
N GLY A 74 -45.91 -9.72 17.05
CA GLY A 74 -46.84 -10.76 16.60
C GLY A 74 -46.55 -11.28 15.18
N GLU A 75 -47.54 -11.90 14.55
CA GLU A 75 -47.35 -12.59 13.26
C GLU A 75 -47.09 -11.66 12.06
N GLU A 76 -47.43 -10.37 12.20
CA GLU A 76 -47.19 -9.38 11.15
C GLU A 76 -45.78 -8.82 11.26
N VAL A 77 -44.92 -9.12 10.30
CA VAL A 77 -43.54 -8.59 10.28
C VAL A 77 -43.51 -7.18 9.69
N ARG A 78 -42.93 -6.22 10.42
CA ARG A 78 -42.59 -4.89 9.90
C ARG A 78 -41.13 -4.56 10.19
N GLU A 79 -40.27 -4.87 9.22
CA GLU A 79 -38.86 -4.57 9.33
C GLU A 79 -38.59 -3.06 9.34
N ILE A 80 -37.80 -2.63 10.31
CA ILE A 80 -37.15 -1.32 10.36
C ILE A 80 -35.64 -1.49 10.18
N VAL A 81 -35.01 -0.51 9.56
CA VAL A 81 -33.59 -0.55 9.22
C VAL A 81 -32.90 0.71 9.76
N GLY A 82 -31.82 0.50 10.50
CA GLY A 82 -30.87 1.53 10.91
C GLY A 82 -29.56 1.38 10.15
N THR A 83 -28.97 2.50 9.74
CA THR A 83 -27.67 2.52 9.05
C THR A 83 -26.73 3.56 9.64
N LEU A 84 -25.46 3.21 9.80
CA LEU A 84 -24.39 4.11 10.20
C LEU A 84 -23.20 3.96 9.25
N ASN A 85 -22.76 5.06 8.65
CA ASN A 85 -21.54 5.08 7.86
C ASN A 85 -20.32 5.32 8.77
N VAL A 86 -19.24 4.58 8.51
CA VAL A 86 -17.98 4.66 9.26
C VAL A 86 -16.85 4.94 8.27
N LEU A 87 -16.10 6.00 8.52
CA LEU A 87 -14.90 6.35 7.78
C LEU A 87 -13.67 5.98 8.62
N LEU A 88 -12.86 5.05 8.13
CA LEU A 88 -11.62 4.63 8.76
C LEU A 88 -10.46 5.49 8.28
N VAL A 89 -9.76 6.11 9.23
CA VAL A 89 -8.58 6.96 8.98
C VAL A 89 -7.34 6.40 9.68
N ALA A 90 -6.18 6.75 9.14
CA ALA A 90 -4.91 6.34 9.75
C ALA A 90 -4.79 6.85 11.20
N ALA A 91 -4.21 6.01 12.06
CA ALA A 91 -3.82 6.40 13.39
C ALA A 91 -2.55 7.28 13.36
N GLU A 92 -2.18 7.84 14.50
CA GLU A 92 -0.96 8.64 14.63
C GLU A 92 0.30 7.80 14.32
N ALA A 93 1.30 8.45 13.71
CA ALA A 93 2.57 7.80 13.43
C ALA A 93 3.34 7.54 14.73
N VAL A 94 3.69 6.27 14.99
CA VAL A 94 4.43 5.86 16.20
C VAL A 94 5.90 5.53 15.92
N ALA A 95 6.29 5.40 14.65
CA ALA A 95 7.65 5.05 14.24
C ALA A 95 8.00 5.69 12.89
N LEU A 96 9.30 5.92 12.67
CA LEU A 96 9.86 6.34 11.40
C LEU A 96 10.71 5.20 10.83
N GLN A 97 10.59 4.95 9.53
CA GLN A 97 11.52 4.09 8.77
C GLN A 97 12.28 4.93 7.75
N LEU A 98 13.57 4.65 7.62
CA LEU A 98 14.44 5.23 6.60
C LEU A 98 14.49 4.26 5.43
N VAL A 99 14.17 4.73 4.23
CA VAL A 99 14.36 3.98 2.99
C VAL A 99 15.59 4.57 2.30
N ALA A 100 16.65 3.77 2.17
CA ALA A 100 17.88 4.19 1.51
C ALA A 100 17.66 4.27 -0.01
N GLY A 101 18.14 5.35 -0.62
CA GLY A 101 18.27 5.45 -2.08
C GLY A 101 19.45 4.64 -2.61
N VAL A 102 19.58 4.57 -3.93
CA VAL A 102 20.75 3.97 -4.57
C VAL A 102 21.98 4.84 -4.26
N PRO A 103 23.08 4.28 -3.73
CA PRO A 103 24.31 5.04 -3.50
C PRO A 103 24.86 5.64 -4.79
N THR A 104 25.31 6.89 -4.73
CA THR A 104 26.02 7.56 -5.80
C THR A 104 27.40 8.00 -5.32
N GLU A 105 28.38 8.03 -6.21
CA GLU A 105 29.70 8.58 -5.91
C GLU A 105 29.63 10.04 -5.48
N ILE A 106 30.44 10.42 -4.50
CA ILE A 106 30.59 11.82 -4.09
C ILE A 106 31.36 12.59 -5.17
N ALA A 107 30.97 13.85 -5.42
CA ALA A 107 31.71 14.71 -6.33
C ALA A 107 33.18 14.82 -5.86
N THR A 108 34.11 14.61 -6.78
CA THR A 108 35.53 14.85 -6.51
C THR A 108 35.71 16.34 -6.23
N PRO A 109 36.30 16.75 -5.10
CA PRO A 109 36.63 18.16 -4.89
C PRO A 109 37.56 18.62 -6.02
N VAL A 110 37.13 19.60 -6.83
CA VAL A 110 38.03 20.29 -7.75
C VAL A 110 38.96 21.15 -6.90
N ASP A 111 40.26 20.87 -6.92
CA ASP A 111 41.25 21.73 -6.26
C ASP A 111 41.27 23.09 -6.99
N PRO A 112 40.87 24.21 -6.35
CA PRO A 112 40.91 25.52 -6.99
C PRO A 112 42.33 25.97 -7.39
N ALA A 113 43.36 25.29 -6.91
CA ALA A 113 44.76 25.59 -7.22
C ALA A 113 45.33 24.82 -8.42
N ASP A 114 44.60 23.91 -9.06
CA ASP A 114 45.09 23.20 -10.26
C ASP A 114 44.93 24.08 -11.52
N PRO A 115 46.04 24.59 -12.10
CA PRO A 115 45.98 25.43 -13.30
C PRO A 115 45.55 24.67 -14.56
N ASN A 116 45.34 23.36 -14.50
CA ASN A 116 45.00 22.51 -15.64
C ASN A 116 43.55 21.98 -15.64
N ALA A 117 42.68 22.45 -14.74
CA ALA A 117 41.32 21.96 -14.56
C ALA A 117 40.32 22.24 -15.72
N GLY A 118 40.77 22.59 -16.92
CA GLY A 118 39.85 22.81 -18.04
C GLY A 118 40.50 22.96 -19.41
N THR A 119 41.07 21.89 -19.99
CA THR A 119 41.28 21.84 -21.46
C THR A 119 41.40 20.43 -22.07
N GLY A 120 40.52 19.50 -21.71
CA GLY A 120 40.43 18.18 -22.36
C GLY A 120 39.50 18.15 -23.58
N GLY A 121 39.61 19.13 -24.49
CA GLY A 121 38.86 19.16 -25.76
C GLY A 121 39.78 18.85 -26.95
N GLY A 122 39.48 17.81 -27.72
CA GLY A 122 40.42 17.12 -28.61
C GLY A 122 40.91 17.85 -29.86
N ALA A 123 42.03 17.34 -30.40
CA ALA A 123 42.32 17.26 -31.83
C ALA A 123 43.46 16.24 -32.04
N GLY A 124 43.19 15.22 -32.85
CA GLY A 124 44.15 14.16 -33.18
C GLY A 124 45.32 14.64 -34.04
N GLY A 125 46.43 13.93 -33.92
CA GLY A 125 47.60 14.03 -34.79
C GLY A 125 48.23 12.66 -34.91
N GLU A 126 47.78 11.91 -35.90
CA GLU A 126 48.33 10.61 -36.32
C GLU A 126 49.74 10.82 -36.89
N GLY A 127 50.75 10.23 -36.24
CA GLY A 127 52.10 10.08 -36.79
C GLY A 127 52.23 8.72 -37.47
N GLY A 128 52.07 8.69 -38.79
CA GLY A 128 52.17 7.48 -39.60
C GLY A 128 53.59 6.94 -39.74
N GLY A 129 53.73 5.63 -39.54
CA GLY A 129 54.81 4.79 -40.05
C GLY A 129 54.18 3.49 -40.54
N ALA A 130 53.93 3.39 -41.84
CA ALA A 130 53.30 2.24 -42.47
C ALA A 130 54.31 1.09 -42.63
N ASP A 131 54.01 -0.06 -42.02
CA ASP A 131 54.57 -1.35 -42.42
C ASP A 131 53.69 -1.90 -43.56
N PRO A 132 54.19 -2.08 -44.80
CA PRO A 132 53.34 -2.32 -45.98
C PRO A 132 52.93 -3.78 -46.20
N ASN A 133 53.06 -4.69 -45.23
CA ASN A 133 52.59 -6.07 -45.43
C ASN A 133 52.20 -6.80 -44.13
N PRO A 134 50.91 -6.86 -43.75
CA PRO A 134 50.51 -7.67 -42.60
C PRO A 134 50.56 -9.15 -43.01
N THR A 135 51.42 -9.93 -42.37
CA THR A 135 51.24 -11.39 -42.31
C THR A 135 49.83 -11.69 -41.76
N PRO A 136 49.08 -12.66 -42.31
CA PRO A 136 47.79 -13.04 -41.75
C PRO A 136 48.01 -13.44 -40.27
N VAL A 137 47.41 -12.69 -39.36
CA VAL A 137 47.40 -13.07 -37.94
C VAL A 137 46.57 -14.35 -37.82
N ASP A 138 47.18 -15.43 -37.37
CA ASP A 138 46.46 -16.65 -37.01
C ASP A 138 45.34 -16.31 -36.01
N PRO A 139 44.17 -16.96 -36.10
CA PRO A 139 43.12 -16.74 -35.12
C PRO A 139 43.64 -17.09 -33.72
N VAL A 140 43.50 -16.14 -32.80
CA VAL A 140 43.85 -16.31 -31.38
C VAL A 140 43.19 -17.60 -30.87
N PRO A 141 43.94 -18.54 -30.26
CA PRO A 141 43.35 -19.72 -29.65
C PRO A 141 42.35 -19.30 -28.57
N ALA A 142 41.17 -19.92 -28.56
CA ALA A 142 40.19 -19.69 -27.52
C ALA A 142 40.82 -19.95 -26.13
N ASP A 143 40.64 -19.00 -25.20
CA ASP A 143 41.12 -19.13 -23.82
C ASP A 143 40.46 -20.37 -23.18
N PRO A 144 41.24 -21.41 -22.81
CA PRO A 144 40.70 -22.64 -22.25
C PRO A 144 40.16 -22.47 -20.82
N ASN A 145 40.35 -21.29 -20.21
CA ASN A 145 39.79 -20.94 -18.90
C ASN A 145 38.67 -19.89 -18.99
N ALA A 146 38.17 -19.60 -20.19
CA ALA A 146 37.00 -18.74 -20.33
C ALA A 146 35.82 -19.37 -19.55
N PRO A 147 35.16 -18.60 -18.66
CA PRO A 147 33.96 -19.09 -17.99
C PRO A 147 32.90 -19.43 -19.06
N PRO A 148 32.10 -20.49 -18.86
CA PRO A 148 31.03 -20.84 -19.80
C PRO A 148 30.10 -19.64 -19.98
N ALA A 149 29.70 -19.37 -21.22
CA ALA A 149 28.76 -18.30 -21.54
C ALA A 149 27.50 -18.44 -20.67
N ASP A 150 27.13 -17.35 -19.98
CA ASP A 150 25.92 -17.30 -19.18
C ASP A 150 24.69 -17.45 -20.08
N PRO A 151 23.87 -18.51 -19.94
CA PRO A 151 22.66 -18.70 -20.74
C PRO A 151 21.64 -17.58 -20.60
N ASN A 152 21.73 -16.76 -19.55
CA ASN A 152 20.78 -15.69 -19.26
C ASN A 152 21.25 -14.29 -19.71
N ASN A 153 22.45 -14.19 -20.30
CA ASN A 153 22.98 -12.91 -20.78
C ASN A 153 23.72 -13.08 -22.12
N PRO A 154 22.99 -13.23 -23.24
CA PRO A 154 23.63 -13.25 -24.55
C PRO A 154 24.32 -11.90 -24.80
N ALA A 155 25.58 -11.97 -25.28
CA ALA A 155 26.36 -10.79 -25.66
C ALA A 155 25.57 -9.90 -26.64
N PRO A 156 25.73 -8.57 -26.60
CA PRO A 156 25.04 -7.68 -27.51
C PRO A 156 25.47 -7.99 -28.94
N VAL A 157 24.50 -8.31 -29.79
CA VAL A 157 24.70 -8.43 -31.23
C VAL A 157 25.02 -7.04 -31.80
N LEU A 158 26.19 -6.92 -32.42
CA LEU A 158 26.56 -5.77 -33.26
C LEU A 158 25.85 -5.83 -34.62
#